data_AF-A0A962LKN1-F1
#
_entry.id   AF-A0A962LKN1-F1
#
_cell.length_a   1.000
_cell.length_b   1.000
_cell.length_c   1.000
_cell.angle_alpha   90.00
_cell.angle_beta   90.00
_cell.angle_gamma   90.00
#
_symmetry.space_group_name_H-M   'P 1'
#
loop_
_entity.id
_entity.type
_entity.pdbx_description
1 polymer ?
#
loop_
_entity_poly.entity_id
_entity_poly.type
_entity_poly.pdbx_seq_one_letter_code
_entity_poly.pdbx_strand_id
1 'polypeptide(L)'
;MTDTESGTFLDMTPATAAAKERQLLGFGADQRTLSSEFDLETSRAVCATGESRTLIEWIKYDGSWHKFARVKSHAGGARVLEVLHEITHLDPRAEWLARINLESQRLELDGGSSISFEEFVVLHLILKGYKHRRIAQTLNISSKTVDYRISRLKNALEVETTEEMMGQVWSSGLIHLALVPIDLENPARTELELYKKIDG
;
A
#
# COMPACT_ATOMS: atom_id res chain seq x y z
N MET A 1 -8.16 16.97 3.98
CA MET A 1 -8.51 15.61 4.43
C MET A 1 -8.56 15.65 5.93
N THR A 2 -9.66 15.18 6.52
CA THR A 2 -9.77 15.04 7.98
C THR A 2 -8.99 13.79 8.38
N ASP A 3 -7.95 13.96 9.19
CA ASP A 3 -7.26 12.84 9.82
C ASP A 3 -8.30 12.00 10.57
N THR A 4 -8.49 10.76 10.12
CA THR A 4 -9.45 9.85 10.74
C THR A 4 -8.77 9.22 11.94
N GLU A 5 -8.77 9.91 13.06
CA GLU A 5 -8.30 9.35 14.34
C GLU A 5 -9.41 8.50 14.95
N SER A 6 -9.16 7.19 15.06
CA SER A 6 -10.03 6.28 15.81
C SER A 6 -9.26 5.72 16.99
N GLY A 7 -9.77 6.00 18.20
CA GLY A 7 -9.20 5.53 19.46
C GLY A 7 -10.11 4.49 20.10
N THR A 8 -9.55 3.35 20.50
CA THR A 8 -10.28 2.27 21.19
C THR A 8 -9.55 1.86 22.47
N PHE A 9 -10.30 1.64 23.55
CA PHE A 9 -9.75 1.14 24.80
C PHE A 9 -9.85 -0.38 24.87
N LEU A 10 -8.75 -1.01 25.28
CA LEU A 10 -8.64 -2.45 25.46
C LEU A 10 -8.46 -2.82 26.92
N ASP A 11 -9.43 -3.56 27.46
CA ASP A 11 -9.37 -4.17 28.78
C ASP A 11 -8.73 -5.56 28.68
N MET A 12 -7.51 -5.70 29.19
CA MET A 12 -6.73 -6.94 29.11
C MET A 12 -7.05 -7.94 30.23
N THR A 13 -8.17 -7.77 30.95
CA THR A 13 -8.60 -8.79 31.92
C THR A 13 -9.00 -10.09 31.20
N PRO A 14 -8.80 -11.27 31.85
CA PRO A 14 -9.01 -12.57 31.21
C PRO A 14 -10.43 -12.79 30.65
N ALA A 15 -11.44 -12.15 31.23
CA ALA A 15 -12.83 -12.27 30.81
C ALA A 15 -13.15 -11.48 29.52
N THR A 16 -12.51 -10.34 29.28
CA THR A 16 -12.67 -9.53 28.06
C THR A 16 -11.80 -10.01 26.90
N ALA A 17 -10.66 -10.65 27.16
CA ALA A 17 -9.82 -11.24 26.12
C ALA A 17 -10.57 -12.29 25.28
N ALA A 18 -11.48 -13.06 25.89
CA ALA A 18 -12.33 -14.02 25.19
C ALA A 18 -13.48 -13.36 24.40
N ALA A 19 -13.92 -12.17 24.79
CA ALA A 19 -14.96 -11.42 24.08
C ALA A 19 -14.45 -10.71 22.81
N LYS A 20 -13.14 -10.41 22.76
CA LYS A 20 -12.48 -9.71 21.65
C LYS A 20 -12.41 -10.54 20.36
N GLU A 21 -12.62 -11.85 20.42
CA GLU A 21 -12.66 -12.74 19.24
C GLU A 21 -13.85 -12.42 18.30
N ARG A 22 -14.86 -11.64 18.77
CA ARG A 22 -16.06 -11.31 18.01
C ARG A 22 -16.25 -9.83 17.64
N GLN A 23 -15.38 -8.93 18.07
CA GLN A 23 -15.64 -7.49 17.92
C GLN A 23 -14.37 -6.67 17.71
N LEU A 24 -13.72 -6.84 16.57
CA LEU A 24 -12.75 -5.89 16.04
C LEU A 24 -13.40 -5.10 14.92
N LEU A 25 -14.09 -4.03 15.34
CA LEU A 25 -14.59 -2.91 14.53
C LEU A 25 -15.60 -3.29 13.42
N GLY A 26 -16.54 -2.41 13.14
CA GLY A 26 -17.50 -2.58 12.03
C GLY A 26 -16.88 -2.47 10.64
N PHE A 27 -15.70 -3.03 10.42
CA PHE A 27 -15.03 -3.11 9.13
C PHE A 27 -15.16 -4.54 8.61
N GLY A 28 -15.65 -4.66 7.37
CA GLY A 28 -16.03 -5.94 6.75
C GLY A 28 -14.91 -6.97 6.69
N ALA A 29 -15.30 -8.23 6.47
CA ALA A 29 -14.51 -9.46 6.56
C ALA A 29 -13.25 -9.57 5.66
N ASP A 30 -12.86 -8.52 4.95
CA ASP A 30 -11.71 -8.51 4.02
C ASP A 30 -10.45 -7.82 4.59
N GLN A 31 -10.44 -7.46 5.88
CA GLN A 31 -9.24 -6.95 6.55
C GLN A 31 -8.28 -8.10 6.89
N ARG A 32 -7.17 -8.22 6.16
CA ARG A 32 -6.01 -8.99 6.62
C ARG A 32 -5.25 -8.18 7.67
N THR A 33 -5.76 -8.17 8.89
CA THR A 33 -5.03 -7.68 10.07
C THR A 33 -4.02 -8.73 10.55
N LEU A 34 -2.98 -8.28 11.27
CA LEU A 34 -2.06 -9.14 12.01
C LEU A 34 -2.85 -10.18 12.83
N SER A 35 -2.27 -11.37 13.08
CA SER A 35 -2.99 -12.40 13.83
C SER A 35 -3.48 -11.85 15.17
N SER A 36 -4.69 -12.24 15.57
CA SER A 36 -5.29 -11.84 16.86
C SER A 36 -4.37 -12.18 18.04
N GLU A 37 -3.56 -13.23 17.90
CA GLU A 37 -2.53 -13.65 18.84
C GLU A 37 -1.40 -12.61 18.97
N PHE A 38 -0.86 -12.12 17.85
CA PHE A 38 0.15 -11.06 17.84
C PHE A 38 -0.37 -9.76 18.46
N ASP A 39 -1.63 -9.42 18.16
CA ASP A 39 -2.28 -8.22 18.71
C ASP A 39 -2.43 -8.31 20.25
N LEU A 40 -2.80 -9.48 20.76
CA LEU A 40 -2.93 -9.71 22.19
C LEU A 40 -1.57 -9.70 22.89
N GLU A 41 -0.54 -10.30 22.28
CA GLU A 41 0.81 -10.33 22.82
C GLU A 41 1.41 -8.93 22.92
N THR A 42 1.28 -8.11 21.88
CA THR A 42 1.75 -6.72 21.91
C THR A 42 1.05 -5.89 22.98
N SER A 43 -0.26 -6.07 23.17
CA SER A 43 -1.01 -5.38 24.24
C SER A 43 -0.58 -5.85 25.65
N ARG A 44 -0.31 -7.14 25.84
CA ARG A 44 0.25 -7.65 27.10
C ARG A 44 1.62 -7.07 27.40
N ALA A 45 2.48 -6.96 26.38
CA ALA A 45 3.80 -6.37 26.54
C ALA A 45 3.73 -4.89 26.95
N VAL A 46 2.82 -4.11 26.37
CA VAL A 46 2.57 -2.71 26.75
C VAL A 46 2.11 -2.61 28.21
N CYS A 47 1.18 -3.46 28.65
CA CYS A 47 0.76 -3.49 30.06
C CYS A 47 1.90 -3.90 31.02
N ALA A 48 2.76 -4.83 30.61
CA ALA A 48 3.84 -5.33 31.47
C ALA A 48 5.00 -4.33 31.62
N THR A 49 5.31 -3.60 30.55
CA THR A 49 6.45 -2.67 30.50
C THR A 49 6.07 -1.23 30.81
N GLY A 50 4.80 -0.84 30.57
CA GLY A 50 4.35 0.55 30.60
C GLY A 50 4.80 1.36 29.38
N GLU A 51 5.56 0.77 28.46
CA GLU A 51 6.09 1.45 27.27
C GLU A 51 5.08 1.43 26.12
N SER A 52 4.99 2.56 25.41
CA SER A 52 4.22 2.64 24.18
C SER A 52 4.89 1.87 23.05
N ARG A 53 4.09 1.22 22.20
CA ARG A 53 4.54 0.55 20.98
C ARG A 53 3.82 1.10 19.76
N THR A 54 4.58 1.34 18.69
CA THR A 54 4.03 1.73 17.39
C THR A 54 4.29 0.62 16.39
N LEU A 55 3.24 0.20 15.71
CA LEU A 55 3.25 -0.77 14.63
C LEU A 55 2.82 -0.07 13.34
N ILE A 56 3.45 -0.43 12.24
CA ILE A 56 3.06 0.05 10.91
C ILE A 56 2.35 -1.09 10.19
N GLU A 57 1.13 -0.81 9.75
CA GLU A 57 0.27 -1.80 9.10
C GLU A 57 -0.29 -1.25 7.79
N TRP A 58 -0.63 -2.16 6.89
CA TRP A 58 -1.30 -1.84 5.63
C TRP A 58 -2.69 -2.46 5.67
N ILE A 59 -3.72 -1.62 5.50
CA ILE A 59 -5.11 -2.04 5.58
C ILE A 59 -5.78 -1.69 4.25
N LYS A 60 -6.48 -2.67 3.68
CA LYS A 60 -7.31 -2.46 2.49
C LYS A 60 -8.74 -2.13 2.91
N TYR A 61 -9.29 -1.03 2.43
CA TYR A 61 -10.71 -0.71 2.52
C TYR A 61 -11.12 0.14 1.33
N ASP A 62 -12.39 0.04 0.92
CA ASP A 62 -12.92 0.75 -0.25
C ASP A 62 -12.09 0.56 -1.53
N GLY A 63 -11.64 -0.67 -1.78
CA GLY A 63 -10.84 -1.03 -2.95
C GLY A 63 -9.38 -0.59 -2.93
N SER A 64 -8.97 0.25 -1.97
CA SER A 64 -7.67 0.94 -1.95
C SER A 64 -6.81 0.50 -0.76
N TRP A 65 -5.48 0.58 -0.91
CA TRP A 65 -4.52 0.29 0.17
C TRP A 65 -4.16 1.55 0.94
N HIS A 66 -4.22 1.45 2.27
CA HIS A 66 -3.91 2.56 3.16
C HIS A 66 -2.87 2.11 4.17
N LYS A 67 -1.94 3.01 4.48
CA LYS A 67 -0.89 2.75 5.47
C LYS A 67 -1.30 3.39 6.79
N PHE A 68 -1.21 2.63 7.87
CA PHE A 68 -1.57 3.07 9.21
C PHE A 68 -0.41 2.93 10.18
N ALA A 69 -0.33 3.89 11.11
CA ALA A 69 0.43 3.76 12.33
C ALA A 69 -0.54 3.40 13.46
N ARG A 70 -0.41 2.18 13.99
CA ARG A 70 -1.12 1.71 15.18
C ARG A 70 -0.26 1.95 16.39
N VAL A 71 -0.69 2.82 17.29
CA VAL A 71 0.00 3.14 18.54
C VAL A 71 -0.77 2.51 19.69
N LYS A 72 -0.07 1.69 20.48
CA LYS A 72 -0.58 1.12 21.73
C LYS A 72 0.16 1.75 22.90
N SER A 73 -0.57 2.31 23.84
CA SER A 73 0.00 2.96 25.03
C SER A 73 -0.67 2.46 26.30
N HIS A 74 0.09 2.39 27.39
CA HIS A 74 -0.44 2.00 28.69
C HIS A 74 -1.41 3.06 29.20
N ALA A 75 -2.63 2.64 29.56
CA ALA A 75 -3.69 3.52 30.04
C ALA A 75 -4.00 3.31 31.54
N GLY A 76 -3.08 2.69 32.28
CA GLY A 76 -3.24 2.38 33.70
C GLY A 76 -3.87 1.00 33.97
N GLY A 77 -3.43 0.35 35.05
CA GLY A 77 -3.88 -0.99 35.40
C GLY A 77 -3.60 -2.00 34.27
N ALA A 78 -4.62 -2.80 33.92
CA ALA A 78 -4.57 -3.75 32.81
C ALA A 78 -5.18 -3.17 31.50
N ARG A 79 -5.12 -1.85 31.31
CA ARG A 79 -5.73 -1.19 30.14
C ARG A 79 -4.67 -0.71 29.16
N VAL A 80 -4.97 -0.88 27.89
CA VAL A 80 -4.21 -0.34 26.76
C VAL A 80 -5.12 0.60 25.98
N LEU A 81 -4.61 1.79 25.67
CA LEU A 81 -5.21 2.67 24.67
C LEU A 81 -4.59 2.33 23.32
N GLU A 82 -5.43 2.03 22.34
CA GLU A 82 -5.03 1.82 20.96
C GLU A 82 -5.53 2.97 20.10
N VAL A 83 -4.63 3.60 19.37
CA VAL A 83 -4.93 4.67 18.42
C VAL A 83 -4.43 4.27 17.04
N LEU A 84 -5.27 4.47 16.03
CA LEU A 84 -4.93 4.20 14.65
C LEU A 84 -4.88 5.53 13.88
N HIS A 85 -3.73 5.84 13.27
CA HIS A 85 -3.55 7.01 12.42
C HIS A 85 -3.30 6.59 10.98
N GLU A 86 -4.08 7.13 10.04
CA GLU A 86 -3.80 6.96 8.62
C GLU A 86 -2.59 7.81 8.22
N ILE A 87 -1.52 7.16 7.77
CA ILE A 87 -0.25 7.77 7.38
C ILE A 87 0.08 7.52 5.91
N THR A 88 -0.91 7.13 5.10
CA THR A 88 -0.75 6.86 3.66
C THR A 88 -0.01 7.98 2.94
N HIS A 89 -0.37 9.24 3.22
CA HIS A 89 0.23 10.43 2.62
C HIS A 89 1.70 10.68 3.04
N LEU A 90 2.20 10.00 4.08
CA LEU A 90 3.59 10.12 4.54
C LEU A 90 4.52 9.09 3.87
N ASP A 91 3.96 8.12 3.15
CA ASP A 91 4.72 7.15 2.38
C ASP A 91 4.34 7.27 0.89
N PRO A 92 5.22 7.84 0.05
CA PRO A 92 4.94 7.99 -1.38
C PRO A 92 4.59 6.69 -2.10
N ARG A 93 5.06 5.53 -1.59
CA ARG A 93 4.64 4.23 -2.15
C ARG A 93 3.17 3.98 -1.84
N ALA A 94 2.78 4.20 -0.58
CA ALA A 94 1.42 4.01 -0.11
C ALA A 94 0.43 4.90 -0.82
N GLU A 95 0.81 6.16 -1.03
CA GLU A 95 0.00 7.13 -1.77
C GLU A 95 -0.31 6.64 -3.18
N TRP A 96 0.66 6.03 -3.87
CA TRP A 96 0.42 5.47 -5.18
C TRP A 96 -0.42 4.21 -5.16
N LEU A 97 -0.19 3.32 -4.20
CA LEU A 97 -0.97 2.08 -4.06
C LEU A 97 -2.43 2.36 -3.71
N ALA A 98 -2.70 3.42 -2.96
CA ALA A 98 -4.04 3.91 -2.68
C ALA A 98 -4.78 4.37 -3.95
N ARG A 99 -4.05 4.85 -4.96
CA ARG A 99 -4.62 5.34 -6.24
C ARG A 99 -4.85 4.23 -7.27
N ILE A 100 -4.38 3.02 -6.99
CA ILE A 100 -4.55 1.87 -7.88
C ILE A 100 -5.90 1.24 -7.64
N ASN A 101 -6.76 1.33 -8.65
CA ASN A 101 -7.99 0.54 -8.71
C ASN A 101 -7.65 -0.88 -9.16
N LEU A 102 -7.76 -1.85 -8.24
CA LEU A 102 -7.46 -3.26 -8.50
C LEU A 102 -8.54 -3.97 -9.33
N GLU A 103 -9.79 -3.49 -9.30
CA GLU A 103 -10.89 -4.08 -10.06
C GLU A 103 -10.77 -3.72 -11.55
N SER A 104 -10.51 -2.45 -11.83
CA SER A 104 -10.28 -1.97 -13.20
C SER A 104 -8.84 -2.22 -13.68
N GLN A 105 -7.92 -2.52 -12.76
CA GLN A 105 -6.48 -2.59 -13.00
C GLN A 105 -5.97 -1.30 -13.65
N ARG A 106 -6.29 -0.16 -13.02
CA ARG A 106 -5.87 1.17 -13.48
C ARG A 106 -5.43 2.04 -12.31
N LEU A 107 -4.37 2.81 -12.54
CA LEU A 107 -3.92 3.90 -11.70
C LEU A 107 -4.55 5.19 -12.21
N GLU A 108 -5.35 5.85 -11.38
CA GLU A 108 -5.93 7.16 -11.70
C GLU A 108 -4.89 8.27 -11.45
N LEU A 109 -4.81 9.21 -12.39
CA LEU A 109 -3.96 10.40 -12.31
C LEU A 109 -4.80 11.63 -11.96
N ASP A 110 -4.15 12.67 -11.44
CA ASP A 110 -4.84 13.89 -10.98
C ASP A 110 -5.60 14.62 -12.11
N GLY A 111 -5.23 14.37 -13.37
CA GLY A 111 -5.90 14.90 -14.57
C GLY A 111 -7.13 14.11 -15.03
N GLY A 112 -7.56 13.06 -14.30
CA GLY A 112 -8.67 12.18 -14.70
C GLY A 112 -8.32 11.19 -15.82
N SER A 113 -7.08 11.20 -16.28
CA SER A 113 -6.52 10.13 -17.10
C SER A 113 -6.09 8.96 -16.21
N SER A 114 -5.90 7.78 -16.82
CA SER A 114 -5.48 6.60 -16.06
C SER A 114 -4.51 5.71 -16.83
N ILE A 115 -3.61 5.09 -16.06
CA ILE A 115 -2.57 4.19 -16.53
C ILE A 115 -2.97 2.76 -16.15
N SER A 116 -3.10 1.87 -17.12
CA SER A 116 -3.34 0.44 -16.87
C SER A 116 -2.12 -0.23 -16.24
N PHE A 117 -2.32 -1.41 -15.62
CA PHE A 117 -1.20 -2.19 -15.07
C PHE A 117 -0.13 -2.52 -16.13
N GLU A 118 -0.53 -2.80 -17.36
CA GLU A 118 0.41 -3.09 -18.44
C GLU A 118 1.30 -1.90 -18.81
N GLU A 119 0.71 -0.70 -18.85
CA GLU A 119 1.38 0.57 -19.09
C GLU A 119 2.29 0.89 -17.88
N PHE A 120 1.80 0.66 -16.66
CA PHE A 120 2.54 0.79 -15.41
C PHE A 120 3.80 -0.09 -15.37
N VAL A 121 3.71 -1.37 -15.75
CA VAL A 121 4.86 -2.29 -15.76
C VAL A 121 5.93 -1.80 -16.73
N VAL A 122 5.53 -1.30 -17.90
CA VAL A 122 6.47 -0.71 -18.86
C VAL A 122 7.15 0.53 -18.27
N LEU A 123 6.37 1.44 -17.66
CA LEU A 123 6.91 2.61 -16.98
C LEU A 123 7.91 2.22 -15.88
N HIS A 124 7.56 1.25 -15.03
CA HIS A 124 8.43 0.77 -13.96
C HIS A 124 9.76 0.24 -14.50
N LEU A 125 9.74 -0.57 -15.56
CA LEU A 125 10.98 -1.08 -16.16
C LEU A 125 11.83 0.03 -16.78
N ILE A 126 11.21 1.06 -17.38
CA ILE A 126 11.91 2.26 -17.86
C ILE A 126 12.61 2.97 -16.68
N LEU A 127 11.91 3.16 -15.56
CA LEU A 127 12.46 3.78 -14.36
C LEU A 127 13.60 2.95 -13.73
N LYS A 128 13.58 1.63 -13.90
CA LYS A 128 14.70 0.72 -13.54
C LYS A 128 15.86 0.76 -14.54
N GLY A 129 15.78 1.57 -15.60
CA GLY A 129 16.84 1.73 -16.60
C GLY A 129 16.81 0.67 -17.72
N TYR A 130 15.72 -0.07 -17.90
CA TYR A 130 15.64 -1.08 -18.94
C TYR A 130 15.43 -0.41 -20.30
N LYS A 131 16.19 -0.84 -21.31
CA LYS A 131 16.02 -0.42 -22.70
C LYS A 131 14.82 -1.13 -23.34
N HIS A 132 14.20 -0.54 -24.37
CA HIS A 132 12.98 -1.08 -25.02
C HIS A 132 13.10 -2.55 -25.42
N ARG A 133 14.24 -2.95 -26.02
CA ARG A 133 14.50 -4.35 -26.38
C ARG A 133 14.48 -5.29 -25.18
N ARG A 134 15.07 -4.85 -24.05
CA ARG A 134 15.11 -5.65 -22.82
C ARG A 134 13.75 -5.69 -22.14
N ILE A 135 12.96 -4.61 -22.21
CA ILE A 135 11.57 -4.60 -21.75
C ILE A 135 10.74 -5.63 -22.54
N ALA A 136 10.82 -5.60 -23.86
CA ALA A 136 10.11 -6.54 -24.73
C ALA A 136 10.44 -8.02 -24.38
N GLN A 137 11.73 -8.32 -24.19
CA GLN A 137 12.19 -9.64 -23.77
C GLN A 137 11.70 -10.02 -22.37
N THR A 138 11.79 -9.08 -21.41
CA THR A 138 11.41 -9.32 -20.01
C THR A 138 9.92 -9.62 -19.88
N LEU A 139 9.09 -8.93 -20.66
CA LEU A 139 7.63 -9.09 -20.63
C LEU A 139 7.13 -10.14 -21.63
N ASN A 140 8.01 -10.76 -22.41
CA ASN A 140 7.66 -11.68 -23.50
C ASN A 140 6.61 -11.08 -24.48
N ILE A 141 6.80 -9.82 -24.87
CA ILE A 141 5.94 -9.10 -25.82
C ILE A 141 6.75 -8.54 -27.00
N SER A 142 6.05 -8.12 -28.05
CA SER A 142 6.70 -7.49 -29.20
C SER A 142 7.24 -6.09 -28.86
N SER A 143 8.32 -5.66 -29.51
CA SER A 143 8.83 -4.28 -29.37
C SER A 143 7.77 -3.24 -29.78
N LYS A 144 6.92 -3.56 -30.77
CA LYS A 144 5.80 -2.71 -31.18
C LYS A 144 4.78 -2.52 -30.06
N THR A 145 4.56 -3.54 -29.23
CA THR A 145 3.68 -3.46 -28.05
C THR A 145 4.29 -2.55 -26.99
N VAL A 146 5.61 -2.59 -26.79
CA VAL A 146 6.32 -1.67 -25.88
C VAL A 146 6.16 -0.23 -26.36
N ASP A 147 6.40 0.05 -27.64
CA ASP A 147 6.28 1.41 -28.20
C ASP A 147 4.83 1.93 -28.12
N TYR A 148 3.84 1.05 -28.33
CA TYR A 148 2.42 1.37 -28.14
C TYR A 148 2.13 1.77 -26.69
N ARG A 149 2.59 0.99 -25.71
CA ARG A 149 2.40 1.28 -24.28
C ARG A 149 3.10 2.58 -23.86
N ILE A 150 4.30 2.85 -24.38
CA ILE A 150 4.98 4.14 -24.16
C ILE A 150 4.16 5.29 -24.74
N SER A 151 3.59 5.13 -25.93
CA SER A 151 2.73 6.15 -26.54
C SER A 151 1.48 6.41 -25.69
N ARG A 152 0.88 5.37 -25.11
CA ARG A 152 -0.24 5.51 -24.18
C ARG A 152 0.13 6.23 -22.88
N LEU A 153 1.30 5.92 -22.32
CA LEU A 153 1.84 6.63 -21.14
C LEU A 153 2.02 8.12 -21.41
N LYS A 154 2.61 8.47 -22.57
CA LYS A 154 2.76 9.86 -22.99
C LYS A 154 1.42 10.59 -23.10
N ASN A 155 0.43 9.95 -23.71
CA ASN A 155 -0.92 10.52 -23.79
C ASN A 155 -1.57 10.69 -22.41
N ALA A 156 -1.42 9.72 -21.50
CA ALA A 156 -1.98 9.80 -20.15
C ALA A 156 -1.34 10.92 -19.31
N LEU A 157 -0.06 11.20 -19.57
CA LEU A 157 0.72 12.26 -18.93
C LEU A 157 0.69 13.59 -19.70
N GLU A 158 -0.08 13.67 -20.79
CA GLU A 158 -0.22 14.86 -21.64
C GLU A 158 1.10 15.43 -22.15
N VAL A 159 1.99 14.54 -22.62
CA VAL A 159 3.32 14.88 -23.15
C VAL A 159 3.57 14.26 -24.52
N GLU A 160 4.50 14.82 -25.30
CA GLU A 160 4.78 14.36 -26.67
C GLU A 160 6.04 13.49 -26.72
N THR A 161 7.03 13.81 -25.88
CA THR A 161 8.34 13.14 -25.87
C THR A 161 8.55 12.24 -24.65
N THR A 162 9.46 11.27 -24.79
CA THR A 162 9.87 10.42 -23.65
C THR A 162 10.61 11.23 -22.58
N GLU A 163 11.32 12.30 -22.96
CA GLU A 163 12.02 13.16 -22.00
C GLU A 163 11.04 13.95 -21.12
N GLU A 164 10.03 14.57 -21.74
CA GLU A 164 8.93 15.23 -21.01
C GLU A 164 8.17 14.26 -20.12
N MET A 165 7.93 13.03 -20.60
CA MET A 165 7.32 11.96 -19.82
C MET A 165 8.12 11.67 -18.55
N MET A 166 9.45 11.56 -18.65
CA MET A 166 10.30 11.34 -17.49
C MET A 166 10.32 12.55 -16.55
N GLY A 167 10.27 13.77 -17.08
CA GLY A 167 10.11 14.99 -16.32
C GLY A 167 8.80 15.00 -15.51
N GLN A 168 7.68 14.69 -16.14
CA GLN A 168 6.36 14.59 -15.49
C GLN A 168 6.33 13.49 -14.43
N VAL A 169 6.92 12.33 -14.72
CA VAL A 169 7.01 11.23 -13.76
C VAL A 169 7.79 11.64 -12.50
N TRP A 170 8.81 12.48 -12.66
CA TRP A 170 9.56 13.02 -11.53
C TRP A 170 8.74 14.05 -10.75
N SER A 171 8.14 15.04 -11.41
CA SER A 171 7.43 16.15 -10.75
C SER A 171 6.12 15.74 -10.08
N SER A 172 5.44 14.73 -10.62
CA SER A 172 4.21 14.17 -10.02
C SER A 172 4.47 13.21 -8.85
N GLY A 173 5.73 12.83 -8.61
CA GLY A 173 6.06 11.80 -7.63
C GLY A 173 5.83 10.36 -8.12
N LEU A 174 5.38 10.16 -9.37
CA LEU A 174 5.26 8.83 -9.99
C LEU A 174 6.60 8.07 -10.02
N ILE A 175 7.73 8.76 -9.89
CA ILE A 175 9.05 8.14 -9.72
C ILE A 175 9.09 7.13 -8.57
N HIS A 176 8.29 7.34 -7.51
CA HIS A 176 8.22 6.43 -6.37
C HIS A 176 7.60 5.07 -6.74
N LEU A 177 6.91 4.96 -7.87
CA LEU A 177 6.49 3.69 -8.45
C LEU A 177 7.66 2.76 -8.75
N ALA A 178 8.85 3.30 -9.03
CA ALA A 178 10.07 2.50 -9.19
C ALA A 178 10.44 1.74 -7.91
N LEU A 179 9.91 2.16 -6.75
CA LEU A 179 10.14 1.54 -5.46
C LEU A 179 9.10 0.46 -5.13
N VAL A 180 7.98 0.42 -5.86
CA VAL A 180 6.94 -0.59 -5.69
C VAL A 180 7.44 -1.92 -6.25
N PRO A 181 7.54 -2.98 -5.45
CA PRO A 181 8.00 -4.28 -5.94
C PRO A 181 6.90 -4.91 -6.82
N ILE A 182 7.25 -5.29 -8.06
CA ILE A 182 6.31 -5.83 -9.05
C ILE A 182 6.64 -7.30 -9.33
N ASP A 183 5.60 -8.13 -9.36
CA ASP A 183 5.64 -9.44 -9.99
C ASP A 183 5.39 -9.29 -11.50
N LEU A 184 6.38 -9.65 -12.31
CA LEU A 184 6.33 -9.51 -13.77
C LEU A 184 5.41 -10.55 -14.43
N GLU A 185 5.17 -11.69 -13.78
CA GLU A 185 4.27 -12.73 -14.27
C GLU A 185 2.81 -12.42 -13.92
N ASN A 186 2.60 -11.70 -12.81
CA ASN A 186 1.30 -11.19 -12.43
C ASN A 186 1.41 -9.78 -11.85
N PRO A 187 1.32 -8.73 -12.69
CA PRO A 187 1.40 -7.36 -12.24
C PRO A 187 0.33 -6.99 -11.21
N ALA A 188 -0.82 -7.68 -11.19
CA ALA A 188 -1.88 -7.51 -10.20
C ALA A 188 -1.56 -8.13 -8.83
N ARG A 189 -0.47 -8.91 -8.73
CA ARG A 189 0.11 -9.40 -7.47
C ARG A 189 1.13 -8.44 -6.86
N THR A 190 1.25 -7.21 -7.38
CA THR A 190 1.97 -6.15 -6.66
C THR A 190 1.49 -6.12 -5.21
N GLU A 191 2.47 -6.15 -4.32
CA GLU A 191 2.34 -6.06 -2.86
C GLU A 191 2.01 -7.31 -2.04
N LEU A 192 0.95 -8.07 -2.30
CA LEU A 192 0.43 -8.97 -1.24
C LEU A 192 1.30 -10.21 -0.91
N GLU A 193 2.10 -10.74 -1.85
CA GLU A 193 3.03 -11.86 -1.57
C GLU A 193 4.47 -11.41 -1.29
N LEU A 194 4.88 -10.23 -1.75
CA LEU A 194 6.22 -9.69 -1.50
C LEU A 194 6.38 -9.18 -0.06
N TYR A 195 5.30 -8.74 0.58
CA TYR A 195 5.32 -8.31 1.99
C TYR A 195 5.03 -9.44 2.99
N LYS A 196 4.46 -10.58 2.55
CA LYS A 196 4.47 -11.82 3.36
C LYS A 196 5.88 -12.30 3.70
N LYS A 197 6.89 -11.90 2.93
CA LYS A 197 8.31 -12.19 3.20
C LYS A 197 8.99 -11.22 4.16
N ILE A 198 8.26 -10.23 4.70
CA ILE A 198 8.77 -9.35 5.76
C ILE A 198 8.44 -9.92 7.16
N ASP A 199 7.61 -10.96 7.23
CA ASP A 199 7.65 -11.92 8.35
C ASP A 199 8.63 -13.04 8.00
N GLY A 200 9.89 -12.79 8.37
CA GLY A 200 10.91 -13.80 8.59
C GLY A 200 11.46 -13.60 9.99
#